data_AF-A0A2M8IWE7-F1
#
_entry.id   AF-A0A2M8IWE7-F1
#
_cell.length_a   1.000
_cell.length_b   1.000
_cell.length_c   1.000
_cell.angle_alpha   90.00
_cell.angle_beta   90.00
_cell.angle_gamma   90.00
#
_symmetry.space_group_name_H-M   'P 1'
#
loop_
_entity.id
_entity.type
_entity.pdbx_description
1 polymer ?
#
loop_
_entity_poly.entity_id
_entity_poly.type
_entity_poly.pdbx_seq_one_letter_code
_entity_poly.pdbx_strand_id
1 'polypeptide(L)'
;MRWLARGLAVLALLAAALWWLGPYEPAELTAEFDAGAMDRGVQAYFDAAEARFDDITPGVQKRVIWAGAAEQRTPIALVYLHGFSATSEEVRPLPDRIAAALGANLVFTRLTGHGRSMRQYRALAALSDAELSARGLTRQSL
;
A
#
# COMPACT_ATOMS: atom_id res chain seq x y z
N MET A 1 13.72 -48.03 20.08
CA MET A 1 12.48 -47.61 19.37
C MET A 1 11.50 -46.84 20.24
N ARG A 2 11.10 -47.30 21.45
CA ARG A 2 10.11 -46.60 22.31
C ARG A 2 10.53 -45.17 22.76
N TRP A 3 11.83 -44.93 22.99
CA TRP A 3 12.35 -43.61 23.35
C TRP A 3 12.35 -42.62 22.19
N LEU A 4 12.68 -43.07 20.99
CA LEU A 4 12.57 -42.30 19.75
C LEU A 4 11.11 -41.89 19.47
N ALA A 5 10.17 -42.83 19.62
CA ALA A 5 8.75 -42.55 19.44
C ALA A 5 8.22 -41.50 20.43
N ARG A 6 8.66 -41.55 21.70
CA ARG A 6 8.31 -40.52 22.71
C ARG A 6 8.93 -39.17 22.41
N GLY A 7 10.19 -39.13 21.95
CA GLY A 7 10.84 -37.89 21.55
C GLY A 7 10.11 -37.20 20.40
N LEU A 8 9.74 -37.96 19.37
CA LEU A 8 8.94 -37.43 18.24
C LEU A 8 7.57 -36.95 18.68
N ALA A 9 6.90 -37.66 19.60
CA ALA A 9 5.60 -37.24 20.13
C ALA A 9 5.68 -35.91 20.90
N VAL A 10 6.72 -35.73 21.73
CA VAL A 10 6.96 -34.45 22.42
C VAL A 10 7.23 -33.33 21.44
N LEU A 11 8.04 -33.58 20.41
CA LEU A 11 8.35 -32.57 19.39
C LEU A 11 7.11 -32.15 18.59
N ALA A 12 6.27 -33.11 18.23
CA ALA A 12 4.99 -32.85 17.57
C ALA A 12 4.03 -32.04 18.46
N LEU A 13 3.97 -32.34 19.76
CA LEU A 13 3.16 -31.59 20.72
C LEU A 13 3.66 -30.15 20.88
N LEU A 14 4.98 -29.94 20.94
CA LEU A 14 5.56 -28.60 21.01
C LEU A 14 5.28 -27.79 19.73
N ALA A 15 5.41 -28.42 18.55
CA ALA A 15 5.07 -27.77 17.28
C ALA A 15 3.58 -27.41 17.20
N ALA A 16 2.69 -28.30 17.66
CA ALA A 16 1.25 -28.01 17.72
C ALA A 16 0.93 -26.88 18.71
N ALA A 17 1.61 -26.84 19.86
CA ALA A 17 1.45 -25.75 20.82
C ALA A 17 1.93 -24.42 20.25
N LEU A 18 3.08 -24.38 19.57
CA LEU A 18 3.60 -23.19 18.87
C LEU A 18 2.66 -22.74 17.74
N TRP A 19 2.07 -23.68 17.00
CA TRP A 19 1.10 -23.39 15.95
C TRP A 19 -0.23 -22.89 16.52
N TRP A 20 -0.65 -23.35 17.69
CA TRP A 20 -1.92 -22.94 18.29
C TRP A 20 -1.81 -21.61 19.06
N LEU A 21 -0.69 -21.41 19.76
CA LEU A 21 -0.43 -20.28 20.64
C LEU A 21 0.47 -19.23 19.98
N GLY A 22 0.76 -19.39 18.68
CA GLY A 22 1.57 -18.46 17.92
C GLY A 22 0.93 -17.07 17.90
N PRO A 23 1.74 -15.99 17.98
CA PRO A 23 1.25 -14.62 17.86
C PRO A 23 0.92 -14.31 16.40
N TYR A 24 -0.21 -14.84 15.91
CA TYR A 24 -0.71 -14.53 14.57
C TYR A 24 -1.35 -13.14 14.59
N GLU A 25 -0.88 -12.28 13.70
CA GLU A 25 -1.52 -10.99 13.48
C GLU A 25 -2.84 -11.20 12.72
N PRO A 26 -3.98 -10.73 13.22
CA PRO A 26 -5.21 -10.75 12.45
C PRO A 26 -5.02 -9.88 11.20
N ALA A 27 -5.02 -10.51 10.03
CA ALA A 27 -4.97 -9.82 8.76
C ALA A 27 -6.39 -9.67 8.21
N GLU A 28 -6.85 -8.43 8.08
CA GLU A 28 -8.05 -8.14 7.30
C GLU A 28 -7.74 -8.34 5.81
N LEU A 29 -8.12 -9.50 5.29
CA LEU A 29 -7.94 -9.87 3.88
C LEU A 29 -9.16 -9.51 3.03
N THR A 30 -10.16 -8.88 3.65
CA THR A 30 -11.35 -8.38 2.95
C THR A 30 -11.14 -6.92 2.62
N ALA A 31 -11.20 -6.59 1.32
CA ALA A 31 -11.18 -5.22 0.86
C ALA A 31 -12.63 -4.81 0.53
N GLU A 32 -13.21 -3.97 1.37
CA GLU A 32 -14.47 -3.30 1.05
C GLU A 32 -14.17 -2.08 0.16
N PHE A 33 -14.97 -1.91 -0.90
CA PHE A 33 -14.86 -0.77 -1.81
C PHE A 33 -16.16 0.02 -1.83
N ASP A 34 -16.10 1.25 -1.34
CA ASP A 34 -17.19 2.22 -1.48
C ASP A 34 -17.08 2.91 -2.85
N ALA A 35 -18.02 2.60 -3.74
CA ALA A 35 -18.09 3.21 -5.07
C ALA A 35 -18.35 4.73 -5.00
N GLY A 36 -19.05 5.21 -3.96
CA GLY A 36 -19.33 6.64 -3.76
C GLY A 36 -18.07 7.48 -3.54
N ALA A 37 -16.98 6.86 -3.09
CA ALA A 37 -15.68 7.53 -2.97
C ALA A 37 -15.16 8.08 -4.31
N MET A 38 -15.65 7.56 -5.44
CA MET A 38 -15.26 7.96 -6.79
C MET A 38 -16.27 8.89 -7.49
N ASP A 39 -17.33 9.34 -6.81
CA ASP A 39 -18.39 10.15 -7.40
C ASP A 39 -17.88 11.47 -8.03
N ARG A 40 -16.79 12.02 -7.48
CA ARG A 40 -16.14 13.24 -7.98
C ARG A 40 -15.02 12.97 -9.00
N GLY A 41 -14.85 11.71 -9.42
CA GLY A 41 -13.79 11.27 -10.32
C GLY A 41 -12.54 10.75 -9.58
N VAL A 42 -11.72 10.00 -10.30
CA VAL A 42 -10.50 9.37 -9.76
C VAL A 42 -9.47 10.41 -9.36
N GLN A 43 -9.32 11.49 -10.15
CA GLN A 43 -8.36 12.53 -9.82
C GLN A 43 -8.72 13.25 -8.51
N ALA A 44 -10.00 13.59 -8.32
CA ALA A 44 -10.48 14.23 -7.10
C ALA A 44 -10.30 13.34 -5.87
N TYR A 45 -10.46 12.02 -6.02
CA TYR A 45 -10.18 11.06 -4.97
C TYR A 45 -8.68 11.06 -4.59
N PHE A 46 -7.78 11.05 -5.57
CA PHE A 46 -6.33 11.14 -5.31
C PHE A 46 -5.94 12.47 -4.68
N ASP A 47 -6.45 13.59 -5.17
CA ASP A 47 -6.14 14.89 -4.62
C ASP A 47 -6.56 14.98 -3.14
N ALA A 48 -7.75 14.49 -2.80
CA ALA A 48 -8.22 14.44 -1.41
C ALA A 48 -7.36 13.51 -0.53
N ALA A 49 -6.96 12.35 -1.07
CA ALA A 49 -6.12 11.41 -0.34
C ALA A 49 -4.71 11.95 -0.08
N GLU A 50 -4.15 12.69 -1.04
CA GLU A 50 -2.80 13.26 -1.01
C GLU A 50 -2.72 14.57 -0.22
N ALA A 51 -3.80 15.37 -0.17
CA ALA A 51 -3.86 16.65 0.56
C ALA A 51 -3.57 16.55 2.07
N ARG A 52 -3.60 15.34 2.64
CA ARG A 52 -3.23 15.08 4.05
C ARG A 52 -1.71 15.15 4.29
N PHE A 53 -0.92 15.22 3.24
CA PHE A 53 0.52 15.24 3.29
C PHE A 53 1.06 16.49 2.59
N ASP A 54 1.84 17.28 3.31
CA ASP A 54 2.51 18.49 2.81
C ASP A 54 3.95 18.20 2.32
N ASP A 55 4.37 16.93 2.39
CA ASP A 55 5.77 16.50 2.22
C ASP A 55 5.98 15.45 1.14
N ILE A 56 5.00 15.28 0.27
CA ILE A 56 5.12 14.40 -0.90
C ILE A 56 6.15 15.01 -1.84
N THR A 57 7.13 14.21 -2.25
CA THR A 57 8.10 14.62 -3.26
C THR A 57 7.35 15.01 -4.55
N PRO A 58 7.66 16.17 -5.16
CA PRO A 58 6.99 16.58 -6.39
C PRO A 58 7.15 15.53 -7.50
N GLY A 59 6.05 15.17 -8.16
CA GLY A 59 6.05 14.20 -9.25
C GLY A 59 5.92 12.74 -8.83
N VAL A 60 5.74 12.42 -7.55
CA VAL A 60 5.45 11.05 -7.07
C VAL A 60 4.09 10.90 -6.39
N GLN A 61 3.23 11.92 -6.50
CA GLN A 61 1.83 11.83 -6.08
C GLN A 61 1.11 10.68 -6.82
N LYS A 62 0.10 10.09 -6.17
CA LYS A 62 -0.90 9.27 -6.84
C LYS A 62 -1.49 10.08 -8.00
N ARG A 63 -1.54 9.48 -9.19
CA ARG A 63 -2.02 10.15 -10.41
C ARG A 63 -2.47 9.16 -11.46
N VAL A 64 -3.27 9.63 -12.40
CA VAL A 64 -3.62 8.88 -13.61
C VAL A 64 -3.04 9.56 -14.83
N ILE A 65 -2.37 8.80 -15.69
CA ILE A 65 -2.04 9.20 -17.06
C ILE A 65 -3.10 8.57 -17.96
N TRP A 66 -3.98 9.43 -18.48
CA TRP A 66 -5.09 9.02 -19.33
C TRP A 66 -4.61 8.71 -20.74
N ALA A 67 -5.05 7.59 -21.32
CA ALA A 67 -4.76 7.26 -22.71
C ALA A 67 -5.55 8.13 -23.71
N GLY A 68 -6.70 8.66 -23.27
CA GLY A 68 -7.59 9.54 -24.02
C GLY A 68 -8.01 10.75 -23.18
N ALA A 69 -9.30 11.08 -23.22
CA ALA A 69 -9.85 12.14 -22.38
C ALA A 69 -9.77 11.77 -20.89
N ALA A 70 -9.65 12.78 -20.02
CA ALA A 70 -9.67 12.59 -18.58
C ALA A 70 -10.96 11.91 -18.13
N GLU A 71 -10.86 11.01 -17.14
CA GLU A 71 -11.97 10.22 -16.58
C GLU A 71 -12.69 9.30 -17.61
N GLN A 72 -12.15 9.16 -18.82
CA GLN A 72 -12.67 8.23 -19.82
C GLN A 72 -12.14 6.82 -19.56
N ARG A 73 -13.05 5.86 -19.40
CA ARG A 73 -12.68 4.45 -19.21
C ARG A 73 -12.05 3.85 -20.46
N THR A 74 -10.98 3.09 -20.25
CA THR A 74 -10.35 2.21 -21.24
C THR A 74 -10.68 0.74 -20.92
N PRO A 75 -10.60 -0.18 -21.90
CA PRO A 75 -10.80 -1.61 -21.64
C PRO A 75 -9.80 -2.21 -20.64
N ILE A 76 -8.61 -1.62 -20.55
CA ILE A 76 -7.54 -2.02 -19.63
C ILE A 76 -7.11 -0.79 -18.82
N ALA A 77 -6.92 -0.96 -17.52
CA ALA A 77 -6.23 -0.01 -16.65
C ALA A 77 -4.93 -0.66 -16.15
N LEU A 78 -3.78 -0.01 -16.37
CA LEU A 78 -2.50 -0.46 -15.86
C LEU A 78 -2.25 0.20 -14.50
N VAL A 79 -2.22 -0.59 -13.43
CA VAL A 79 -1.88 -0.09 -12.10
C VAL A 79 -0.41 -0.39 -11.82
N TYR A 80 0.42 0.65 -11.73
CA TYR A 80 1.82 0.50 -11.35
C TYR A 80 2.00 0.73 -9.85
N LEU A 81 2.51 -0.30 -9.18
CA LEU A 81 2.92 -0.27 -7.79
C LEU A 81 4.43 -0.40 -7.71
N HIS A 82 5.10 0.59 -7.12
CA HIS A 82 6.56 0.57 -6.97
C HIS A 82 7.00 -0.40 -5.87
N GLY A 83 8.28 -0.79 -5.93
CA GLY A 83 8.90 -1.66 -4.93
C GLY A 83 9.21 -0.96 -3.59
N PHE A 84 9.78 -1.74 -2.66
CA PHE A 84 10.19 -1.26 -1.33
C PHE A 84 11.19 -0.10 -1.45
N SER A 85 10.98 0.96 -0.69
CA SER A 85 11.73 2.24 -0.68
C SER A 85 11.71 3.06 -1.97
N ALA A 86 11.12 2.56 -3.05
CA ALA A 86 11.10 3.21 -4.36
C ALA A 86 9.95 4.23 -4.52
N THR A 87 9.82 4.80 -5.72
CA THR A 87 8.72 5.70 -6.11
C THR A 87 8.16 5.33 -7.49
N SER A 88 7.15 6.07 -7.97
CA SER A 88 6.60 5.93 -9.33
C SER A 88 7.65 6.08 -10.43
N GLU A 89 8.75 6.76 -10.16
CA GLU A 89 9.75 7.14 -11.17
C GLU A 89 10.82 6.08 -11.41
N GLU A 90 10.95 5.08 -10.54
CA GLU A 90 12.11 4.16 -10.48
C GLU A 90 12.44 3.50 -11.82
N VAL A 91 11.43 2.98 -12.52
CA VAL A 91 11.60 2.23 -13.78
C VAL A 91 11.01 2.98 -14.96
N ARG A 92 10.71 4.28 -14.82
CA ARG A 92 10.21 5.06 -15.96
C ARG A 92 11.30 5.17 -17.03
N PRO A 93 10.94 5.09 -18.32
CA PRO A 93 9.58 5.16 -18.87
C PRO A 93 8.92 3.79 -19.14
N LEU A 94 9.29 2.70 -18.46
CA LEU A 94 8.73 1.37 -18.73
C LEU A 94 7.20 1.31 -18.54
N PRO A 95 6.60 1.78 -17.43
CA PRO A 95 5.15 1.71 -17.25
C PRO A 95 4.41 2.56 -18.30
N ASP A 96 4.98 3.72 -18.64
CA ASP A 96 4.46 4.61 -19.68
C ASP A 96 4.40 3.90 -21.05
N ARG A 97 5.48 3.21 -21.44
CA ARG A 97 5.54 2.47 -22.71
C ARG A 97 4.54 1.32 -22.76
N ILE A 98 4.37 0.59 -21.66
CA ILE A 98 3.41 -0.52 -21.58
C ILE A 98 1.98 0.03 -21.69
N ALA A 99 1.65 1.08 -20.96
CA ALA A 99 0.33 1.71 -21.03
C ALA A 99 0.01 2.22 -22.44
N ALA A 100 0.97 2.89 -23.08
CA ALA A 100 0.82 3.35 -24.46
C ALA A 100 0.61 2.19 -25.45
N ALA A 101 1.39 1.12 -25.33
CA ALA A 101 1.25 -0.06 -26.19
C ALA A 101 -0.12 -0.76 -26.03
N LEU A 102 -0.72 -0.67 -24.84
CA LEU A 102 -2.03 -1.26 -24.53
C LEU A 102 -3.20 -0.31 -24.77
N GLY A 103 -2.96 0.98 -25.04
CA GLY A 103 -4.00 2.00 -25.04
C GLY A 103 -4.71 2.11 -23.68
N ALA A 104 -3.99 1.89 -22.58
CA ALA A 104 -4.52 1.77 -21.23
C ALA A 104 -4.32 3.05 -20.42
N ASN A 105 -5.30 3.39 -19.58
CA ASN A 105 -5.09 4.37 -18.51
C ASN A 105 -4.06 3.83 -17.53
N LEU A 106 -3.02 4.61 -17.24
CA LEU A 106 -1.96 4.26 -16.32
C LEU A 106 -2.18 4.93 -14.97
N VAL A 107 -2.37 4.13 -13.94
CA VAL A 107 -2.53 4.57 -12.56
C VAL A 107 -1.21 4.40 -11.83
N PHE A 108 -0.62 5.52 -11.42
CA PHE A 108 0.46 5.53 -10.45
C PHE A 108 -0.13 5.65 -9.06
N THR A 109 0.16 4.68 -8.20
CA THR A 109 -0.15 4.77 -6.78
C THR A 109 1.13 4.82 -5.94
N ARG A 110 0.98 5.27 -4.70
CA ARG A 110 2.07 5.42 -3.73
C ARG A 110 1.79 4.54 -2.51
N LEU A 111 2.73 3.67 -2.17
CA LEU A 111 2.69 2.92 -0.92
C LEU A 111 2.84 3.87 0.27
N THR A 112 2.23 3.51 1.37
CA THR A 112 2.31 4.29 2.60
C THR A 112 3.76 4.51 3.03
N GLY A 113 4.06 5.72 3.53
CA GLY A 113 5.42 6.15 3.90
C GLY A 113 6.40 6.43 2.75
N HIS A 114 6.09 6.04 1.51
CA HIS A 114 6.99 6.22 0.37
C HIS A 114 6.80 7.58 -0.30
N GLY A 115 7.84 8.05 -1.02
CA GLY A 115 7.81 9.30 -1.77
C GLY A 115 7.63 10.54 -0.90
N ARG A 116 8.06 10.49 0.37
CA ARG A 116 7.90 11.52 1.40
C ARG A 116 9.22 11.79 2.13
N SER A 117 9.31 12.88 2.89
CA SER A 117 10.53 13.22 3.61
C SER A 117 10.77 12.32 4.82
N MET A 118 11.98 11.75 4.93
CA MET A 118 12.41 10.98 6.12
C MET A 118 12.34 11.82 7.42
N ARG A 119 12.41 13.16 7.31
CA ARG A 119 12.32 14.07 8.46
C ARG A 119 10.94 14.01 9.12
N GLN A 120 9.88 13.88 8.33
CA GLN A 120 8.52 13.74 8.83
C GLN A 120 8.24 12.34 9.36
N TYR A 121 8.81 11.30 8.75
CA TYR A 121 8.72 9.95 9.30
C TYR A 121 9.28 9.89 10.73
N ARG A 122 10.46 10.50 10.98
CA ARG A 122 11.03 10.58 12.33
C ARG A 122 10.21 11.41 13.30
N ALA A 123 9.62 12.51 12.84
CA ALA A 123 8.75 13.35 13.66
C ALA A 123 7.43 12.64 14.03
N LEU A 124 6.83 11.92 13.08
CA LEU A 124 5.61 11.13 13.31
C LEU A 124 5.87 9.87 14.14
N ALA A 125 7.02 9.21 13.95
CA ALA A 125 7.43 8.06 14.76
C ALA A 125 7.66 8.41 16.24
N ALA A 126 7.90 9.70 16.54
CA ALA A 126 8.02 10.20 17.91
C ALA A 126 6.66 10.50 18.57
N LEU A 127 5.56 10.45 17.81
CA LEU A 127 4.21 10.69 18.34
C LEU A 127 3.62 9.44 18.99
N SER A 128 2.82 9.66 20.03
CA SER A 128 1.94 8.64 20.61
C SER A 128 0.80 8.27 19.66
N ASP A 129 0.17 7.11 19.88
CA ASP A 129 -0.91 6.64 19.01
C ASP A 129 -2.14 7.57 19.06
N ALA A 130 -2.37 8.25 20.19
CA ALA A 130 -3.41 9.26 20.33
C ALA A 130 -3.14 10.50 19.46
N GLU A 131 -1.88 10.94 19.40
CA GLU A 131 -1.47 12.08 18.57
C GLU A 131 -1.48 11.75 17.07
N LEU A 132 -1.18 10.49 16.70
CA LEU A 132 -1.34 10.00 15.34
C LEU A 132 -2.82 9.97 14.93
N SER A 133 -3.68 9.43 15.80
CA SER A 133 -5.13 9.37 15.56
C SER A 133 -5.76 10.75 15.39
N ALA A 134 -5.34 11.74 16.21
CA ALA A 134 -5.78 13.13 16.08
C ALA A 134 -5.42 13.77 14.72
N ARG A 135 -4.42 13.22 14.01
CA ARG A 135 -4.00 13.62 12.66
C ARG A 135 -4.62 12.75 11.56
N GLY A 136 -5.54 11.85 11.90
CA GLY A 136 -6.11 10.89 10.96
C GLY A 136 -5.12 9.84 10.47
N LEU A 137 -4.07 9.56 11.24
CA LEU A 137 -3.02 8.59 10.91
C LEU A 137 -3.02 7.45 11.93
N THR A 138 -2.52 6.29 11.49
CA THR A 138 -2.19 5.16 12.37
C THR A 138 -0.70 4.89 12.26
N ARG A 139 -0.11 4.24 13.26
CA ARG A 139 1.32 3.88 13.22
C ARG A 139 1.64 2.93 12.06
N GLN A 140 0.66 2.13 11.64
CA GLN A 140 0.73 1.28 10.44
C GLN A 140 0.59 2.07 9.13
N SER A 141 0.05 3.29 9.18
CA SER A 141 -0.09 4.17 8.02
C SER A 141 1.01 5.25 7.93
N LEU A 142 2.11 5.10 8.65
CA LEU A 142 3.28 5.98 8.57
C LEU A 142 4.19 5.61 7.39
#